data_AF-A0A1Y2GJQ5-F1
#
_entry.id   AF-A0A1Y2GJQ5-F1
#
_cell.length_a   1.000
_cell.length_b   1.000
_cell.length_c   1.000
_cell.angle_alpha   90.00
_cell.angle_beta   90.00
_cell.angle_gamma   90.00
#
_symmetry.space_group_name_H-M   'P 1'
#
loop_
_entity.id
_entity.type
_entity.pdbx_description
1 polymer ?
#
loop_
_entity_poly.entity_id
_entity_poly.type
_entity_poly.pdbx_seq_one_letter_code
_entity_poly.pdbx_strand_id
1 'polypeptide(L)'
;MGLEEYFSIPIFFIIFREVTEAAIIVSVLLSFLSQVITDDGAMRKRLSHQVWAGTALGLFISLAIGAGFIVVWNLYATNLWAASEGIWVGCFSLVAVVMITVMGVAMLRTNQMQEKWKQKLTKAMDDENARGLGNQSRRYALFLLPLVTVLREGLETVVFIGGVTFDAEPKSIPIAVLSGVALGIFIGFAIYRGGNKMRLHPFFVGSTCLLLLIAAGLVAKGIAAFEADQWSRLTGAQSDDAGTFDPRVNVWALKCCDPKQLDAGWWSVANALIGWSNVASYWTLGFYIFYWTLVSLWLIRLKTKRIQKAIR
;
A
#
# COMPACT_ATOMS: atom_id res chain seq x y z
N MET A 1 27.27 8.22 -0.18
CA MET A 1 26.36 7.69 0.86
C MET A 1 24.96 8.14 0.51
N GLY A 2 24.25 7.28 -0.22
CA GLY A 2 22.93 7.61 -0.77
C GLY A 2 21.85 7.47 0.28
N LEU A 3 20.89 8.40 0.32
CA LEU A 3 19.70 8.30 1.17
C LEU A 3 18.93 6.98 0.95
N GLU A 4 19.05 6.35 -0.22
CA GLU A 4 18.37 5.10 -0.56
C GLU A 4 19.01 3.83 0.04
N GLU A 5 20.27 3.87 0.49
CA GLU A 5 20.87 2.77 1.30
C GLU A 5 20.15 2.62 2.65
N TYR A 6 19.56 3.70 3.14
CA TYR A 6 18.95 3.78 4.48
C TYR A 6 17.45 4.06 4.45
N PHE A 7 16.88 4.48 3.32
CA PHE A 7 15.48 4.89 3.23
C PHE A 7 14.84 4.51 1.90
N SER A 8 13.97 3.49 1.92
CA SER A 8 13.12 3.15 0.78
C SER A 8 11.90 4.05 0.71
N ILE A 9 11.90 4.99 -0.25
CA ILE A 9 10.79 5.91 -0.50
C ILE A 9 9.47 5.17 -0.81
N PRO A 10 9.44 4.13 -1.67
CA PRO A 10 8.21 3.40 -1.94
C PRO A 10 7.62 2.73 -0.70
N ILE A 11 8.45 2.07 0.11
CA ILE A 11 8.00 1.40 1.34
C ILE A 11 7.45 2.42 2.33
N PHE A 12 8.11 3.58 2.47
CA PHE A 12 7.61 4.66 3.32
C PHE A 12 6.19 5.08 2.92
N PHE A 13 5.93 5.39 1.64
CA PHE A 13 4.62 5.86 1.21
C PHE A 13 3.53 4.79 1.32
N ILE A 14 3.87 3.52 1.09
CA ILE A 14 2.95 2.40 1.29
C ILE A 14 2.58 2.31 2.77
N ILE A 15 3.55 2.16 3.67
CA ILE A 15 3.31 2.05 5.13
C ILE A 15 2.55 3.25 5.65
N PHE A 16 3.00 4.44 5.28
CA PHE A 16 2.39 5.68 5.68
C PHE A 16 0.90 5.69 5.30
N ARG A 17 0.57 5.28 4.07
CA ARG A 17 -0.82 5.19 3.61
C ARG A 17 -1.62 4.18 4.43
N GLU A 18 -1.17 2.94 4.54
CA GLU A 18 -1.89 1.88 5.24
C GLU A 18 -2.15 2.25 6.71
N VAL A 19 -1.15 2.84 7.37
CA VAL A 19 -1.28 3.33 8.75
C VAL A 19 -2.27 4.50 8.84
N THR A 20 -2.28 5.44 7.89
CA THR A 20 -3.29 6.51 7.88
C THR A 20 -4.70 5.97 7.66
N GLU A 21 -4.89 5.00 6.78
CA GLU A 21 -6.20 4.38 6.51
C GLU A 21 -6.74 3.68 7.77
N ALA A 22 -5.92 2.83 8.40
CA ALA A 22 -6.25 2.17 9.65
C ALA A 22 -6.55 3.19 10.77
N ALA A 23 -5.72 4.23 10.90
CA ALA A 23 -5.91 5.25 11.94
C ALA A 23 -7.18 6.08 11.73
N ILE A 24 -7.60 6.34 10.48
CA ILE A 24 -8.85 7.03 10.16
C ILE A 24 -10.05 6.15 10.52
N ILE A 25 -10.03 4.87 10.16
CA ILE A 25 -11.11 3.93 10.49
C ILE A 25 -11.30 3.88 12.01
N VAL A 26 -10.21 3.72 12.78
CA VAL A 26 -10.24 3.70 14.24
C VAL A 26 -10.74 5.03 14.81
N SER A 27 -10.27 6.16 14.28
CA SER A 27 -10.69 7.50 14.73
C SER A 27 -12.19 7.74 14.49
N VAL A 28 -12.71 7.31 13.35
CA VAL A 28 -14.14 7.42 13.02
C VAL A 28 -14.98 6.51 13.92
N LEU A 29 -14.53 5.28 14.19
CA LEU A 29 -15.21 4.37 15.11
C LEU A 29 -15.26 4.93 16.53
N LEU A 30 -14.16 5.50 17.02
CA LEU A 30 -14.09 6.17 18.32
C LEU A 30 -14.98 7.42 18.38
N SER A 31 -15.00 8.22 17.31
CA SER A 31 -15.89 9.39 17.20
C SER A 31 -17.36 8.98 17.18
N PHE A 32 -17.72 7.93 16.44
CA PHE A 32 -19.07 7.37 16.43
C PHE A 32 -19.49 6.86 17.80
N LEU A 33 -18.63 6.13 18.50
CA LEU A 33 -18.87 5.67 19.87
C LEU A 33 -19.16 6.85 20.81
N SER A 34 -18.46 7.97 20.64
CA SER A 34 -18.69 9.19 21.42
C SER A 34 -20.00 9.91 21.09
N GLN A 35 -20.56 9.72 19.90
CA GLN A 35 -21.84 10.31 19.49
C GLN A 35 -23.05 9.48 19.93
N VAL A 36 -22.92 8.16 20.01
CA VAL A 36 -24.03 7.26 20.36
C VAL A 36 -24.17 7.07 21.87
N ILE A 37 -23.08 7.21 22.63
CA ILE A 37 -23.06 7.04 24.10
C ILE A 37 -22.79 8.40 24.73
N THR A 38 -23.84 9.20 24.81
CA THR A 38 -23.78 10.58 25.34
C THR A 38 -23.90 10.61 26.86
N ASP A 39 -24.71 9.72 27.46
CA ASP A 39 -25.11 9.81 28.88
C ASP A 39 -24.25 8.98 29.85
N ASP A 40 -23.42 8.04 29.38
CA ASP A 40 -22.80 7.04 30.25
C ASP A 40 -21.27 6.93 30.07
N GLY A 41 -20.53 7.79 30.77
CA GLY A 41 -19.07 7.93 30.64
C GLY A 41 -18.27 6.68 30.98
N ALA A 42 -18.76 5.87 31.93
CA ALA A 42 -18.12 4.60 32.30
C ALA A 42 -18.30 3.53 31.21
N MET A 43 -19.47 3.48 30.58
CA MET A 43 -19.75 2.58 29.46
C MET A 43 -18.90 2.96 28.23
N ARG A 44 -18.79 4.25 27.93
CA ARG A 44 -17.94 4.77 26.86
C ARG A 44 -16.47 4.34 27.02
N LYS A 45 -15.91 4.46 28.23
CA LYS A 45 -14.50 4.09 28.51
C LYS A 45 -14.24 2.59 28.36
N ARG A 46 -15.23 1.75 28.69
CA ARG A 46 -15.16 0.29 28.48
C ARG A 46 -15.20 -0.07 27.00
N LEU A 47 -16.10 0.52 26.21
CA LEU A 47 -16.20 0.24 24.79
C LEU A 47 -15.03 0.81 23.98
N SER A 48 -14.45 1.96 24.37
CA SER A 48 -13.24 2.47 23.75
C SER A 48 -12.03 1.56 23.97
N HIS A 49 -11.94 0.93 25.16
CA HIS A 49 -10.94 -0.10 25.41
C HIS A 49 -11.13 -1.34 24.54
N GLN A 50 -12.36 -1.72 24.23
CA GLN A 50 -12.64 -2.84 23.31
C GLN A 50 -12.18 -2.53 21.89
N VAL A 51 -12.42 -1.31 21.40
CA VAL A 51 -11.93 -0.88 20.07
C VAL A 51 -10.39 -0.91 20.02
N TRP A 52 -9.73 -0.40 21.08
CA TRP A 52 -8.28 -0.46 21.19
C TRP A 52 -7.75 -1.89 21.31
N ALA A 53 -8.42 -2.76 22.06
CA ALA A 53 -8.05 -4.17 22.18
C ALA A 53 -8.19 -4.90 20.83
N GLY A 54 -9.25 -4.64 20.07
CA GLY A 54 -9.43 -5.20 18.73
C GLY A 54 -8.36 -4.71 17.75
N THR A 55 -8.05 -3.42 17.79
CA THR A 55 -6.98 -2.81 16.97
C THR A 55 -5.61 -3.40 17.31
N ALA A 56 -5.27 -3.49 18.61
CA ALA A 56 -4.00 -4.03 19.08
C ALA A 56 -3.86 -5.52 18.75
N LEU A 57 -4.93 -6.30 18.90
CA LEU A 57 -4.93 -7.71 18.54
C LEU A 57 -4.76 -7.90 17.03
N GLY A 58 -5.45 -7.10 16.20
CA GLY A 58 -5.30 -7.15 14.74
C GLY A 58 -3.89 -6.83 14.29
N LEU A 59 -3.30 -5.77 14.88
CA LEU A 59 -1.91 -5.40 14.64
C LEU A 59 -0.95 -6.52 15.05
N PHE A 60 -1.14 -7.10 16.25
CA PHE A 60 -0.30 -8.19 16.75
C PHE A 60 -0.34 -9.42 15.82
N ILE A 61 -1.54 -9.84 15.38
CA ILE A 61 -1.70 -10.96 14.44
C ILE A 61 -1.01 -10.64 13.10
N SER A 62 -1.19 -9.43 12.57
CA SER A 62 -0.54 -9.04 11.30
C SER A 62 0.99 -9.05 11.40
N LEU A 63 1.55 -8.58 12.52
CA LEU A 63 2.99 -8.62 12.79
C LEU A 63 3.50 -10.06 12.96
N ALA A 64 2.74 -10.92 13.64
CA ALA A 64 3.09 -12.33 13.80
C ALA A 64 3.13 -13.06 12.45
N ILE A 65 2.19 -12.77 11.55
CA ILE A 65 2.16 -13.33 10.19
C ILE A 65 3.35 -12.80 9.38
N GLY A 66 3.64 -11.50 9.44
CA GLY A 66 4.82 -10.91 8.79
C GLY A 66 6.14 -11.51 9.28
N ALA A 67 6.31 -11.67 10.61
CA ALA A 67 7.47 -12.32 11.19
C ALA A 67 7.59 -13.79 10.78
N GLY A 68 6.45 -14.52 10.75
CA GLY A 68 6.40 -15.89 10.25
C GLY A 68 6.86 -16.00 8.79
N PHE A 69 6.46 -15.05 7.94
CA PHE A 69 6.90 -15.00 6.55
C PHE A 69 8.42 -14.80 6.44
N ILE A 70 9.01 -13.89 7.23
CA ILE A 70 10.46 -13.66 7.26
C ILE A 70 11.24 -14.90 7.73
N VAL A 71 10.72 -15.62 8.73
CA VAL A 71 11.35 -16.84 9.23
C VAL A 71 11.32 -17.95 8.18
N VAL A 72 10.15 -18.17 7.54
CA VAL A 72 10.02 -19.16 6.45
C VAL A 72 10.93 -18.81 5.28
N TRP A 73 11.02 -17.51 4.95
CA TRP A 73 11.89 -17.01 3.89
C TRP A 73 13.36 -17.40 4.10
N ASN A 74 13.89 -17.15 5.31
CA ASN A 74 15.29 -17.44 5.63
C ASN A 74 15.60 -18.94 5.71
N LEU A 75 14.60 -19.78 6.02
CA LEU A 75 14.80 -21.23 6.20
C LEU A 75 14.63 -22.05 4.92
N TYR A 76 13.66 -21.69 4.07
CA TYR A 76 13.25 -22.54 2.93
C TYR A 76 13.28 -21.84 1.57
N ALA A 77 13.09 -20.53 1.50
CA ALA A 77 12.92 -19.84 0.23
C ALA A 77 14.26 -19.61 -0.51
N THR A 78 15.37 -19.41 0.19
CA THR A 78 16.67 -19.09 -0.42
C THR A 78 17.15 -20.10 -1.47
N ASN A 79 16.90 -21.40 -1.30
CA ASN A 79 17.38 -22.44 -2.22
C ASN A 79 16.50 -22.64 -3.48
N LEU A 80 15.19 -22.41 -3.37
CA LEU A 80 14.25 -22.56 -4.50
C LEU A 80 14.22 -21.31 -5.38
N TRP A 81 14.53 -20.15 -4.80
CA TRP A 81 14.39 -18.85 -5.43
C TRP A 81 15.60 -18.44 -6.26
N ALA A 82 16.81 -18.83 -5.86
CA ALA A 82 18.03 -18.55 -6.62
C ALA A 82 18.02 -19.09 -8.07
N ALA A 83 17.17 -20.09 -8.36
CA ALA A 83 17.03 -20.67 -9.70
C ALA A 83 15.99 -19.95 -10.60
N SER A 84 15.16 -19.04 -10.07
CA SER A 84 14.08 -18.40 -10.85
C SER A 84 13.78 -16.96 -10.38
N GLU A 85 14.80 -16.27 -9.88
CA GLU A 85 14.68 -14.94 -9.28
C GLU A 85 14.02 -13.93 -10.22
N GLY A 86 14.43 -13.87 -11.49
CA GLY A 86 13.90 -12.89 -12.46
C GLY A 86 12.39 -13.04 -12.73
N ILE A 87 11.91 -14.27 -12.88
CA ILE A 87 10.47 -14.55 -13.08
C ILE A 87 9.66 -14.17 -11.85
N TRP A 88 10.15 -14.49 -10.66
CA TRP A 88 9.46 -14.17 -9.42
C TRP A 88 9.38 -12.66 -9.19
N VAL A 89 10.48 -11.93 -9.40
CA VAL A 89 10.53 -10.47 -9.30
C VAL A 89 9.53 -9.82 -10.28
N GLY A 90 9.47 -10.31 -11.52
CA GLY A 90 8.49 -9.85 -12.51
C GLY A 90 7.03 -10.13 -12.11
N CYS A 91 6.74 -11.31 -11.59
CA CYS A 91 5.38 -11.67 -11.17
C CYS A 91 4.91 -10.85 -9.96
N PHE A 92 5.74 -10.74 -8.92
CA PHE A 92 5.37 -10.00 -7.70
C PHE A 92 5.22 -8.50 -7.96
N SER A 93 6.05 -7.91 -8.80
CA SER A 93 5.92 -6.51 -9.20
C SER A 93 4.62 -6.26 -9.96
N LEU A 94 4.22 -7.13 -10.90
CA LEU A 94 2.93 -7.01 -11.60
C LEU A 94 1.73 -7.16 -10.66
N VAL A 95 1.76 -8.13 -9.74
CA VAL A 95 0.71 -8.30 -8.72
C VAL A 95 0.61 -7.06 -7.84
N ALA A 96 1.74 -6.53 -7.38
CA ALA A 96 1.81 -5.31 -6.58
C ALA A 96 1.22 -4.12 -7.34
N VAL A 97 1.51 -3.95 -8.63
CA VAL A 97 0.94 -2.88 -9.47
C VAL A 97 -0.58 -2.97 -9.52
N VAL A 98 -1.13 -4.15 -9.78
CA VAL A 98 -2.58 -4.34 -9.85
C VAL A 98 -3.23 -3.98 -8.51
N MET A 99 -2.67 -4.46 -7.41
CA MET A 99 -3.16 -4.17 -6.06
C MET A 99 -3.06 -2.67 -5.72
N ILE A 100 -1.90 -2.03 -5.92
CA ILE A 100 -1.69 -0.58 -5.68
C ILE A 100 -2.69 0.24 -6.49
N THR A 101 -2.89 -0.11 -7.76
CA THR A 101 -3.80 0.60 -8.66
C THR A 101 -5.25 0.48 -8.21
N VAL A 102 -5.70 -0.74 -7.92
CA VAL A 102 -7.08 -1.00 -7.46
C VAL A 102 -7.35 -0.27 -6.15
N MET A 103 -6.42 -0.37 -5.19
CA MET A 103 -6.57 0.22 -3.86
C MET A 103 -6.48 1.74 -3.90
N GLY A 104 -5.51 2.31 -4.62
CA GLY A 104 -5.35 3.77 -4.74
C GLY A 104 -6.62 4.44 -5.27
N VAL A 105 -7.28 3.83 -6.24
CA VAL A 105 -8.55 4.35 -6.77
C VAL A 105 -9.75 4.03 -5.89
N ALA A 106 -9.75 2.91 -5.16
CA ALA A 106 -10.76 2.62 -4.14
C ALA A 106 -10.74 3.69 -3.03
N MET A 107 -9.56 4.15 -2.63
CA MET A 107 -9.36 5.17 -1.59
C MET A 107 -10.03 6.51 -1.92
N LEU A 108 -10.02 6.92 -3.21
CA LEU A 108 -10.71 8.13 -3.69
C LEU A 108 -12.25 8.09 -3.49
N ARG A 109 -12.80 6.99 -2.96
CA ARG A 109 -14.21 6.80 -2.61
C ARG A 109 -14.46 6.62 -1.12
N THR A 110 -13.41 6.54 -0.30
CA THR A 110 -13.50 6.16 1.12
C THR A 110 -14.43 7.07 1.93
N ASN A 111 -14.44 8.38 1.69
CA ASN A 111 -15.33 9.32 2.39
C ASN A 111 -16.82 8.94 2.27
N GLN A 112 -17.27 8.46 1.11
CA GLN A 112 -18.68 8.07 0.89
C GLN A 112 -19.01 6.71 1.50
N MET A 113 -18.02 5.82 1.59
CA MET A 113 -18.22 4.52 2.24
C MET A 113 -18.38 4.73 3.75
N GLN A 114 -17.56 5.59 4.35
CA GLN A 114 -17.63 5.90 5.78
C GLN A 114 -19.00 6.44 6.22
N GLU A 115 -19.59 7.36 5.47
CA GLU A 115 -20.93 7.90 5.77
C GLU A 115 -22.02 6.83 5.68
N LYS A 116 -21.97 5.96 4.66
CA LYS A 116 -22.93 4.86 4.49
C LYS A 116 -22.79 3.82 5.60
N TRP A 117 -21.56 3.51 6.02
CA TRP A 117 -21.30 2.60 7.13
C TRP A 117 -21.77 3.19 8.45
N LYS A 118 -21.52 4.48 8.71
CA LYS A 118 -22.07 5.19 9.86
C LYS A 118 -23.60 5.09 9.88
N GLN A 119 -24.28 5.36 8.77
CA GLN A 119 -25.74 5.25 8.67
C GLN A 119 -26.25 3.82 8.88
N LYS A 120 -25.58 2.81 8.34
CA LYS A 120 -25.94 1.39 8.54
C LYS A 120 -25.75 0.95 9.99
N LEU A 121 -24.67 1.41 10.63
CA LEU A 121 -24.39 1.14 12.04
C LEU A 121 -25.41 1.84 12.95
N THR A 122 -25.75 3.11 12.70
CA THR A 122 -26.81 3.81 13.44
C THR A 122 -28.14 3.07 13.32
N LYS A 123 -28.55 2.70 12.10
CA LYS A 123 -29.79 1.93 11.89
C LYS A 123 -29.78 0.58 12.58
N ALA A 124 -28.68 -0.17 12.51
CA ALA A 124 -28.56 -1.46 13.18
C ALA A 124 -28.64 -1.32 14.71
N MET A 125 -28.11 -0.23 15.27
CA MET A 125 -28.16 0.04 16.70
C MET A 125 -29.54 0.49 17.18
N ASP A 126 -30.25 1.29 16.37
CA ASP A 126 -31.63 1.70 16.66
C ASP A 126 -32.60 0.49 16.60
N ASP A 127 -32.44 -0.41 15.61
CA ASP A 127 -33.23 -1.64 15.49
C ASP A 127 -32.93 -2.65 16.63
N GLU A 128 -31.69 -2.75 17.09
CA GLU A 128 -31.30 -3.68 18.17
C GLU A 128 -31.76 -3.17 19.55
N ASN A 129 -31.75 -1.84 19.77
CA ASN A 129 -32.39 -1.21 20.93
C ASN A 129 -33.91 -1.49 20.98
N ALA A 130 -34.57 -1.58 19.83
CA ALA A 130 -35.99 -1.91 19.75
C ALA A 130 -36.32 -3.39 20.04
N ARG A 131 -35.33 -4.30 19.95
CA ARG A 131 -35.53 -5.77 20.10
C ARG A 131 -35.07 -6.37 21.43
N GLY A 132 -34.57 -5.58 22.37
CA GLY A 132 -34.29 -6.02 23.75
C GLY A 132 -33.17 -7.07 23.92
N LEU A 133 -32.50 -7.51 22.85
CA LEU A 133 -31.38 -8.45 22.87
C LEU A 133 -30.04 -7.70 23.13
N GLY A 134 -29.99 -6.99 24.26
CA GLY A 134 -29.01 -5.93 24.52
C GLY A 134 -27.84 -6.33 25.42
N ASN A 135 -26.70 -6.73 24.82
CA ASN A 135 -25.34 -6.29 25.24
C ASN A 135 -24.22 -7.09 24.54
N GLN A 136 -24.38 -8.39 24.33
CA GLN A 136 -23.29 -9.24 23.82
C GLN A 136 -23.03 -9.02 22.32
N SER A 137 -24.07 -9.06 21.49
CA SER A 137 -23.98 -8.83 20.02
C SER A 137 -23.31 -7.48 19.71
N ARG A 138 -23.74 -6.40 20.38
CA ARG A 138 -23.15 -5.05 20.30
C ARG A 138 -21.68 -4.99 20.75
N ARG A 139 -21.28 -5.74 21.79
CA ARG A 139 -19.89 -5.82 22.26
C ARG A 139 -18.99 -6.54 21.26
N TYR A 140 -19.46 -7.64 20.67
CA TYR A 140 -18.68 -8.38 19.68
C TYR A 140 -18.56 -7.62 18.35
N ALA A 141 -19.62 -6.95 17.89
CA ALA A 141 -19.57 -6.15 16.66
C ALA A 141 -18.56 -4.99 16.74
N LEU A 142 -18.50 -4.28 17.87
CA LEU A 142 -17.59 -3.14 18.07
C LEU A 142 -16.13 -3.55 18.30
N PHE A 143 -15.87 -4.78 18.71
CA PHE A 143 -14.52 -5.36 18.82
C PHE A 143 -14.05 -5.96 17.48
N LEU A 144 -14.91 -6.73 16.82
CA LEU A 144 -14.55 -7.53 15.65
C LEU A 144 -14.39 -6.68 14.39
N LEU A 145 -15.11 -5.56 14.28
CA LEU A 145 -15.04 -4.66 13.14
C LEU A 145 -13.67 -3.93 13.05
N PRO A 146 -13.15 -3.26 14.09
CA PRO A 146 -11.78 -2.73 14.07
C PRO A 146 -10.71 -3.83 13.97
N LEU A 147 -10.95 -5.01 14.56
CA LEU A 147 -10.04 -6.15 14.44
C LEU A 147 -9.86 -6.60 12.98
N VAL A 148 -10.95 -6.93 12.28
CA VAL A 148 -10.91 -7.46 10.90
C VAL A 148 -10.39 -6.40 9.93
N THR A 149 -10.72 -5.13 10.15
CA THR A 149 -10.22 -4.03 9.31
C THR A 149 -8.71 -3.88 9.48
N VAL A 150 -8.20 -3.73 10.69
CA VAL A 150 -6.75 -3.60 10.94
C VAL A 150 -5.98 -4.85 10.49
N LEU A 151 -6.56 -6.04 10.69
CA LEU A 151 -5.97 -7.29 10.20
C LEU A 151 -5.85 -7.28 8.67
N ARG A 152 -6.89 -6.84 7.95
CA ARG A 152 -6.87 -6.77 6.49
C ARG A 152 -5.82 -5.79 5.97
N GLU A 153 -5.82 -4.55 6.46
CA GLU A 153 -4.83 -3.54 6.04
C GLU A 153 -3.40 -3.99 6.41
N GLY A 154 -3.23 -4.65 7.57
CA GLY A 154 -1.95 -5.22 8.00
C GLY A 154 -1.48 -6.39 7.11
N LEU A 155 -2.38 -7.27 6.68
CA LEU A 155 -2.06 -8.36 5.74
C LEU A 155 -1.71 -7.82 4.35
N GLU A 156 -2.47 -6.85 3.85
CA GLU A 156 -2.18 -6.17 2.59
C GLU A 156 -0.78 -5.51 2.65
N THR A 157 -0.45 -4.86 3.76
CA THR A 157 0.89 -4.29 4.02
C THR A 157 2.01 -5.32 3.94
N VAL A 158 1.87 -6.49 4.58
CA VAL A 158 2.89 -7.55 4.55
C VAL A 158 3.13 -8.04 3.12
N VAL A 159 2.07 -8.19 2.31
CA VAL A 159 2.17 -8.61 0.91
C VAL A 159 2.87 -7.53 0.06
N PHE A 160 2.55 -6.25 0.27
CA PHE A 160 3.17 -5.15 -0.45
C PHE A 160 4.66 -4.98 -0.14
N ILE A 161 5.03 -5.05 1.14
CA ILE A 161 6.44 -5.02 1.53
C ILE A 161 7.16 -6.17 0.85
N GLY A 162 6.63 -7.41 0.95
CA GLY A 162 7.21 -8.57 0.29
C GLY A 162 7.49 -8.34 -1.20
N GLY A 163 6.53 -7.80 -1.95
CA GLY A 163 6.68 -7.52 -3.38
C GLY A 163 7.70 -6.42 -3.73
N VAL A 164 7.93 -5.45 -2.84
CA VAL A 164 8.85 -4.32 -3.08
C VAL A 164 10.24 -4.55 -2.49
N THR A 165 10.36 -5.38 -1.44
CA THR A 165 11.64 -5.68 -0.77
C THR A 165 12.60 -6.51 -1.62
N PHE A 166 12.14 -7.08 -2.73
CA PHE A 166 13.02 -7.80 -3.66
C PHE A 166 14.02 -6.89 -4.37
N ASP A 167 13.74 -5.60 -4.48
CA ASP A 167 14.55 -4.63 -5.23
C ASP A 167 15.25 -3.61 -4.30
N ALA A 168 15.09 -3.76 -2.98
CA ALA A 168 15.57 -2.82 -1.97
C ALA A 168 16.52 -3.48 -0.97
N GLU A 169 17.63 -2.81 -0.63
CA GLU A 169 18.61 -3.35 0.29
C GLU A 169 18.00 -3.56 1.70
N PRO A 170 18.24 -4.70 2.38
CA PRO A 170 17.59 -5.03 3.65
C PRO A 170 17.77 -3.98 4.77
N LYS A 171 18.86 -3.20 4.71
CA LYS A 171 19.17 -2.13 5.68
C LYS A 171 18.27 -0.90 5.52
N SER A 172 17.69 -0.66 4.34
CA SER A 172 16.87 0.51 4.02
C SER A 172 15.41 0.42 4.49
N ILE A 173 14.96 -0.77 4.86
CA ILE A 173 13.55 -1.08 5.17
C ILE A 173 13.11 -0.56 6.55
N PRO A 174 13.85 -0.78 7.66
CA PRO A 174 13.32 -0.49 9.00
C PRO A 174 13.07 1.01 9.26
N ILE A 175 13.94 1.87 8.72
CA ILE A 175 13.85 3.33 8.91
C ILE A 175 12.65 3.89 8.12
N ALA A 176 12.41 3.40 6.90
CA ALA A 176 11.25 3.77 6.10
C ALA A 176 9.93 3.34 6.76
N VAL A 177 9.88 2.13 7.34
CA VAL A 177 8.70 1.64 8.08
C VAL A 177 8.45 2.48 9.33
N LEU A 178 9.47 2.70 10.16
CA LEU A 178 9.31 3.42 11.43
C LEU A 178 8.85 4.86 11.22
N SER A 179 9.43 5.56 10.24
CA SER A 179 9.04 6.93 9.89
C SER A 179 7.63 7.00 9.30
N GLY A 180 7.24 6.03 8.44
CA GLY A 180 5.89 5.93 7.88
C GLY A 180 4.84 5.71 8.96
N VAL A 181 5.09 4.79 9.90
CA VAL A 181 4.21 4.54 11.06
C VAL A 181 4.10 5.79 11.93
N ALA A 182 5.21 6.44 12.26
CA ALA A 182 5.22 7.62 13.11
C ALA A 182 4.38 8.76 12.50
N LEU A 183 4.57 9.05 11.21
CA LEU A 183 3.82 10.10 10.52
C LEU A 183 2.34 9.72 10.34
N GLY A 184 2.05 8.45 10.07
CA GLY A 184 0.68 7.95 9.92
C GLY A 184 -0.12 8.05 11.21
N ILE A 185 0.48 7.66 12.35
CA ILE A 185 -0.14 7.82 13.69
C ILE A 185 -0.33 9.30 14.03
N PHE A 186 0.67 10.15 13.72
CA PHE A 186 0.57 11.59 13.95
C PHE A 186 -0.63 12.21 13.22
N ILE A 187 -0.83 11.87 11.95
CA ILE A 187 -1.97 12.35 11.16
C ILE A 187 -3.28 11.74 11.65
N GLY A 188 -3.30 10.45 12.00
CA GLY A 188 -4.46 9.81 12.61
C GLY A 188 -4.92 10.51 13.89
N PHE A 189 -3.97 10.84 14.77
CA PHE A 189 -4.23 11.58 16.00
C PHE A 189 -4.73 13.01 15.72
N ALA A 190 -4.13 13.70 14.75
CA ALA A 190 -4.59 15.03 14.33
C ALA A 190 -6.03 15.00 13.82
N ILE A 191 -6.44 13.92 13.13
CA ILE A 191 -7.81 13.72 12.65
C ILE A 191 -8.78 13.46 13.81
N TYR A 192 -8.42 12.58 14.75
CA TYR A 192 -9.24 12.32 15.94
C TYR A 192 -9.52 13.60 16.73
N ARG A 193 -8.50 14.47 16.88
CA ARG A 193 -8.63 15.74 17.62
C ARG A 193 -9.27 16.86 16.79
N GLY A 194 -9.05 16.87 15.48
CA GLY A 194 -9.48 17.91 14.54
C GLY A 194 -10.91 17.78 14.00
N GLY A 195 -11.68 16.83 14.56
CA GLY A 195 -13.07 16.49 14.22
C GLY A 195 -13.79 17.52 13.34
N ASN A 196 -13.89 17.19 12.05
CA ASN A 196 -14.69 17.87 11.02
C ASN A 196 -14.10 19.13 10.33
N LYS A 197 -12.92 19.65 10.70
CA LYS A 197 -12.33 20.84 10.02
C LYS A 197 -11.25 20.54 8.97
N MET A 198 -10.72 19.32 8.90
CA MET A 198 -9.65 19.00 7.95
C MET A 198 -10.21 18.54 6.59
N ARG A 199 -9.91 19.29 5.53
CA ARG A 199 -10.09 18.85 4.14
C ARG A 199 -8.97 17.86 3.81
N LEU A 200 -9.15 16.58 4.13
CA LEU A 200 -8.17 15.50 3.88
C LEU A 200 -8.15 15.01 2.42
N HIS A 201 -9.17 15.34 1.64
CA HIS A 201 -9.28 14.94 0.24
C HIS A 201 -8.05 15.30 -0.63
N PRO A 202 -7.49 16.53 -0.61
CA PRO A 202 -6.30 16.86 -1.39
C PRO A 202 -5.07 16.02 -1.01
N PHE A 203 -4.93 15.67 0.27
CA PHE A 203 -3.83 14.85 0.75
C PHE A 203 -3.87 13.44 0.16
N PHE A 204 -5.06 12.80 0.18
CA PHE A 204 -5.24 11.47 -0.42
C PHE A 204 -5.09 11.46 -1.93
N VAL A 205 -5.53 12.53 -2.61
CA VAL A 205 -5.31 12.69 -4.05
C VAL A 205 -3.82 12.78 -4.36
N GLY A 206 -3.05 13.56 -3.60
CA GLY A 206 -1.60 13.67 -3.74
C GLY A 206 -0.88 12.33 -3.53
N SER A 207 -1.16 11.65 -2.42
CA SER A 207 -0.59 10.33 -2.10
C SER A 207 -0.95 9.28 -3.17
N THR A 208 -2.20 9.26 -3.64
CA THR A 208 -2.64 8.32 -4.69
C THR A 208 -1.93 8.61 -6.03
N CYS A 209 -1.75 9.88 -6.40
CA CYS A 209 -1.03 10.24 -7.62
C CYS A 209 0.43 9.75 -7.57
N LEU A 210 1.10 9.95 -6.43
CA LEU A 210 2.48 9.47 -6.22
C LEU A 210 2.56 7.95 -6.28
N LEU A 211 1.60 7.22 -5.69
CA LEU A 211 1.57 5.75 -5.75
C LEU A 211 1.30 5.21 -7.15
N LEU A 212 0.44 5.87 -7.95
CA LEU A 212 0.23 5.50 -9.35
C LEU A 212 1.51 5.70 -10.17
N LEU A 213 2.30 6.72 -9.84
CA LEU A 213 3.59 6.99 -10.46
C LEU A 213 4.63 5.91 -10.10
N ILE A 214 4.68 5.48 -8.84
CA ILE A 214 5.48 4.33 -8.38
C ILE A 214 5.03 3.03 -9.04
N ALA A 215 3.71 2.81 -9.14
CA ALA A 215 3.16 1.63 -9.81
C ALA A 215 3.54 1.60 -11.30
N ALA A 216 3.54 2.74 -11.99
CA ALA A 216 4.02 2.80 -13.37
C ALA A 216 5.51 2.39 -13.46
N GLY A 217 6.34 2.84 -12.51
CA GLY A 217 7.74 2.44 -12.43
C GLY A 217 7.93 0.94 -12.15
N LEU A 218 7.12 0.37 -11.26
CA LEU A 218 7.09 -1.07 -10.98
C LEU A 218 6.70 -1.91 -12.20
N VAL A 219 5.81 -1.41 -13.08
CA VAL A 219 5.50 -2.09 -14.35
C VAL A 219 6.74 -2.17 -15.23
N ALA A 220 7.46 -1.07 -15.40
CA ALA A 220 8.69 -1.06 -16.19
C ALA A 220 9.75 -2.01 -15.61
N LYS A 221 9.94 -1.99 -14.29
CA LYS A 221 10.86 -2.90 -13.58
C LYS A 221 10.46 -4.37 -13.71
N GLY A 222 9.17 -4.69 -13.56
CA GLY A 222 8.69 -6.06 -13.67
C GLY A 222 8.93 -6.66 -15.06
N ILE A 223 8.76 -5.84 -16.10
CA ILE A 223 9.01 -6.26 -17.49
C ILE A 223 10.51 -6.37 -17.75
N ALA A 224 11.30 -5.42 -17.27
CA ALA A 224 12.75 -5.50 -17.36
C ALA A 224 13.29 -6.77 -16.67
N ALA A 225 12.70 -7.19 -15.55
CA ALA A 225 13.06 -8.44 -14.88
C ALA A 225 12.76 -9.69 -15.73
N PHE A 226 11.61 -9.72 -16.42
CA PHE A 226 11.30 -10.81 -17.36
C PHE A 226 12.25 -10.85 -18.57
N GLU A 227 12.59 -9.67 -19.12
CA GLU A 227 13.54 -9.58 -20.23
C GLU A 227 14.94 -10.01 -19.81
N ALA A 228 15.38 -9.60 -18.61
CA ALA A 228 16.67 -9.98 -18.04
C ALA A 228 16.74 -11.50 -17.79
N ASP A 229 15.68 -12.14 -17.29
CA ASP A 229 15.62 -13.60 -17.12
C ASP A 229 15.74 -14.33 -18.47
N GLN A 230 14.97 -13.89 -19.47
CA GLN A 230 15.02 -14.48 -20.81
C GLN A 230 16.42 -14.35 -21.43
N TRP A 231 17.06 -13.19 -21.26
CA TRP A 231 18.39 -12.95 -21.80
C TRP A 231 19.49 -13.73 -21.06
N SER A 232 19.37 -13.87 -19.74
CA SER A 232 20.27 -14.69 -18.92
C SER A 232 20.22 -16.16 -19.35
N ARG A 233 19.03 -16.70 -19.62
CA ARG A 233 18.87 -18.08 -20.15
C ARG A 233 19.52 -18.28 -21.52
N LEU A 234 19.49 -17.26 -22.38
CA LEU A 234 20.05 -17.34 -23.74
C LEU A 234 21.58 -17.22 -23.76
N THR A 235 22.16 -16.41 -22.86
CA THR A 235 23.59 -16.13 -22.84
C THR A 235 24.37 -17.01 -21.86
N GLY A 236 23.69 -17.67 -20.92
CA GLY A 236 24.32 -18.39 -19.81
C GLY A 236 25.03 -17.47 -18.81
N ALA A 237 24.92 -16.15 -18.99
CA ALA A 237 25.46 -15.14 -18.09
C ALA A 237 24.47 -14.83 -16.97
N GLN A 238 24.97 -14.55 -15.76
CA GLN A 238 24.12 -14.09 -14.66
C GLN A 238 23.63 -12.67 -14.95
N SER A 239 22.37 -12.39 -14.59
CA SER A 239 21.62 -11.17 -14.91
C SER A 239 22.19 -9.86 -14.33
N ASP A 240 23.25 -9.92 -13.53
CA ASP A 240 23.85 -8.78 -12.84
C ASP A 240 25.18 -8.28 -13.45
N ASP A 241 25.66 -8.93 -14.52
CA ASP A 241 26.80 -8.43 -15.28
C ASP A 241 26.38 -7.21 -16.09
N ALA A 242 26.70 -6.01 -15.59
CA ALA A 242 26.48 -4.72 -16.23
C ALA A 242 27.00 -4.74 -17.69
N GLY A 243 26.09 -4.96 -18.64
CA GLY A 243 26.42 -5.10 -20.06
C GLY A 243 25.70 -6.25 -20.77
N THR A 244 25.06 -7.16 -20.04
CA THR A 244 24.33 -8.30 -20.63
C THR A 244 22.86 -7.94 -20.78
N PHE A 245 22.57 -7.07 -21.74
CA PHE A 245 21.20 -6.74 -22.16
C PHE A 245 21.05 -6.99 -23.66
N ASP A 246 19.84 -7.33 -24.13
CA ASP A 246 19.62 -7.57 -25.56
C ASP A 246 19.64 -6.23 -26.34
N PRO A 247 20.65 -5.96 -27.18
CA PRO A 247 20.75 -4.70 -27.92
C PRO A 247 19.67 -4.57 -29.01
N ARG A 248 18.96 -5.64 -29.38
CA ARG A 248 17.95 -5.63 -30.44
C ARG A 248 16.64 -4.99 -30.00
N VAL A 249 16.34 -5.06 -28.69
CA VAL A 249 15.07 -4.60 -28.13
C VAL A 249 15.16 -3.26 -27.41
N ASN A 250 16.38 -2.76 -27.24
CA ASN A 250 16.63 -1.53 -26.51
C ASN A 250 16.39 -0.29 -27.37
N VAL A 251 15.61 0.64 -26.83
CA VAL A 251 15.39 1.97 -27.40
C VAL A 251 16.55 2.89 -27.02
N TRP A 252 17.03 2.78 -25.77
CA TRP A 252 18.25 3.44 -25.34
C TRP A 252 19.06 2.58 -24.37
N ALA A 253 20.37 2.80 -24.40
CA ALA A 253 21.32 2.28 -23.43
C ALA A 253 22.36 3.39 -23.15
N LEU A 254 22.22 4.06 -22.01
CA LEU A 254 23.04 5.19 -21.62
C LEU A 254 24.18 4.72 -20.72
N LYS A 255 25.40 5.18 -20.99
CA LYS A 255 26.58 4.91 -20.15
C LYS A 255 26.62 5.77 -18.88
N CYS A 256 25.88 6.87 -18.87
CA CYS A 256 25.65 7.72 -17.70
C CYS A 256 24.28 7.42 -17.10
N CYS A 257 24.05 7.88 -15.86
CA CYS A 257 22.73 7.87 -15.22
C CYS A 257 22.22 6.48 -14.82
N ASP A 258 23.15 5.57 -14.50
CA ASP A 258 22.85 4.25 -13.98
C ASP A 258 22.40 4.33 -12.51
N PRO A 259 21.18 3.91 -12.17
CA PRO A 259 20.69 3.93 -10.79
C PRO A 259 21.41 2.94 -9.86
N LYS A 260 22.14 1.95 -10.40
CA LYS A 260 22.89 0.96 -9.60
C LYS A 260 24.27 1.46 -9.15
N GLN A 261 24.74 2.63 -9.62
CA GLN A 261 26.02 3.20 -9.18
C GLN A 261 25.90 3.86 -7.79
N LEU A 262 26.94 3.71 -6.94
CA LEU A 262 26.97 4.32 -5.59
C LEU A 262 26.83 5.85 -5.59
N ASP A 263 27.17 6.52 -6.69
CA ASP A 263 27.08 7.97 -6.87
C ASP A 263 25.84 8.42 -7.68
N ALA A 264 24.85 7.54 -7.86
CA ALA A 264 23.68 7.80 -8.69
C ALA A 264 22.82 8.99 -8.23
N GLY A 265 22.87 9.37 -6.96
CA GLY A 265 22.21 10.58 -6.43
C GLY A 265 20.72 10.66 -6.80
N TRP A 266 20.35 11.61 -7.67
CA TRP A 266 18.96 11.79 -8.14
C TRP A 266 18.46 10.63 -9.03
N TRP A 267 19.35 9.92 -9.72
CA TRP A 267 18.97 8.83 -10.62
C TRP A 267 18.45 7.60 -9.89
N SER A 268 18.95 7.33 -8.68
CA SER A 268 18.44 6.26 -7.84
C SER A 268 17.01 6.60 -7.35
N VAL A 269 16.78 7.85 -6.93
CA VAL A 269 15.46 8.37 -6.58
C VAL A 269 14.48 8.30 -7.76
N ALA A 270 14.94 8.65 -8.97
CA ALA A 270 14.13 8.53 -10.18
C ALA A 270 13.79 7.06 -10.50
N ASN A 271 14.70 6.12 -10.22
CA ASN A 271 14.45 4.69 -10.36
C ASN A 271 13.41 4.20 -9.33
N ALA A 272 13.51 4.63 -8.07
CA ALA A 272 12.57 4.26 -7.03
C ALA A 272 11.16 4.85 -7.24
N LEU A 273 11.07 6.11 -7.71
CA LEU A 273 9.79 6.80 -7.90
C LEU A 273 9.15 6.50 -9.24
N ILE A 274 9.88 6.67 -10.35
CA ILE A 274 9.33 6.65 -11.71
C ILE A 274 9.69 5.35 -12.44
N GLY A 275 10.61 4.54 -11.90
CA GLY A 275 11.15 3.37 -12.59
C GLY A 275 12.15 3.74 -13.68
N TRP A 276 12.85 4.87 -13.52
CA TRP A 276 13.92 5.25 -14.43
C TRP A 276 15.03 4.19 -14.48
N SER A 277 15.44 3.82 -15.70
CA SER A 277 16.57 2.94 -15.97
C SER A 277 17.43 3.51 -17.10
N ASN A 278 18.76 3.35 -16.98
CA ASN A 278 19.72 3.73 -18.02
C ASN A 278 19.62 2.84 -19.27
N VAL A 279 18.97 1.69 -19.15
CA VAL A 279 18.62 0.80 -20.27
C VAL A 279 17.10 0.68 -20.32
N ALA A 280 16.50 1.01 -21.46
CA ALA A 280 15.07 0.81 -21.68
C ALA A 280 14.80 0.13 -23.01
N SER A 281 13.93 -0.88 -22.95
CA SER A 281 13.40 -1.61 -24.09
C SER A 281 12.11 -1.00 -24.63
N TYR A 282 11.73 -1.37 -25.85
CA TYR A 282 10.44 -0.95 -26.39
C TYR A 282 9.26 -1.52 -25.58
N TRP A 283 9.44 -2.67 -24.92
CA TRP A 283 8.43 -3.28 -24.04
C TRP A 283 8.25 -2.50 -22.74
N THR A 284 9.34 -2.19 -22.04
CA THR A 284 9.27 -1.41 -20.78
C THR A 284 8.58 -0.05 -21.00
N LEU A 285 8.93 0.66 -22.08
CA LEU A 285 8.26 1.89 -22.49
C LEU A 285 6.79 1.67 -22.89
N GLY A 286 6.53 0.66 -23.72
CA GLY A 286 5.19 0.37 -24.22
C GLY A 286 4.21 0.07 -23.10
N PHE A 287 4.61 -0.75 -22.13
CA PHE A 287 3.78 -1.09 -20.97
C PHE A 287 3.67 0.03 -19.95
N TYR A 288 4.69 0.88 -19.80
CA TYR A 288 4.60 2.10 -18.99
C TYR A 288 3.52 3.04 -19.53
N ILE A 289 3.52 3.28 -20.85
CA ILE A 289 2.49 4.09 -21.52
C ILE A 289 1.12 3.40 -21.40
N PHE A 290 1.05 2.10 -21.68
CA PHE A 290 -0.18 1.32 -21.58
C PHE A 290 -0.81 1.42 -20.19
N TYR A 291 0.00 1.29 -19.13
CA TYR A 291 -0.45 1.47 -17.75
C TYR A 291 -1.13 2.83 -17.53
N TRP A 292 -0.48 3.92 -17.94
CA TRP A 292 -1.06 5.27 -17.81
C TRP A 292 -2.34 5.45 -18.62
N THR A 293 -2.41 4.87 -19.82
CA THR A 293 -3.66 4.90 -20.61
C THR A 293 -4.79 4.16 -19.92
N LEU A 294 -4.52 2.98 -19.33
CA LEU A 294 -5.49 2.18 -18.61
C LEU A 294 -6.01 2.93 -17.37
N VAL A 295 -5.10 3.47 -16.57
CA VAL A 295 -5.44 4.26 -15.38
C VAL A 295 -6.27 5.49 -15.75
N SER A 296 -5.88 6.23 -16.79
CA SER A 296 -6.61 7.41 -17.27
C SER A 296 -8.03 7.05 -17.73
N LEU A 297 -8.17 6.01 -18.56
CA LEU A 297 -9.47 5.51 -19.00
C LEU A 297 -10.35 5.06 -17.84
N TRP A 298 -9.76 4.40 -16.85
CA TRP A 298 -10.49 3.96 -15.67
C TRP A 298 -11.01 5.14 -14.87
N LEU A 299 -10.16 6.13 -14.56
CA LEU A 299 -10.54 7.34 -13.82
C LEU A 299 -11.61 8.15 -14.57
N ILE A 300 -11.51 8.29 -15.90
CA ILE A 300 -12.52 8.92 -16.74
C ILE A 300 -13.86 8.19 -16.59
N ARG A 301 -13.88 6.85 -16.71
CA ARG A 301 -15.12 6.07 -16.52
C ARG A 301 -15.72 6.26 -15.12
N LEU A 302 -14.90 6.36 -14.08
CA LEU A 302 -15.40 6.61 -12.73
C LEU A 302 -16.02 8.00 -12.59
N LYS A 303 -15.41 9.02 -13.21
CA LYS A 303 -15.96 10.38 -13.26
C LYS A 303 -17.30 10.41 -14.01
N THR A 304 -17.39 9.78 -15.18
CA THR A 304 -18.63 9.72 -15.97
C THR A 304 -19.76 9.03 -15.20
N LYS A 305 -19.48 7.89 -14.54
CA LYS A 305 -20.46 7.20 -13.69
C LYS A 305 -20.95 8.05 -12.52
N ARG A 306 -20.08 8.89 -11.94
CA ARG A 306 -20.46 9.83 -10.87
C ARG A 306 -21.39 10.92 -11.39
N ILE A 307 -21.07 11.52 -12.54
CA ILE A 307 -21.89 12.58 -13.17
C ILE A 307 -23.28 12.03 -13.53
N GLN A 308 -23.36 10.85 -14.13
CA GLN A 308 -24.64 10.21 -14.46
C GLN A 308 -25.52 9.96 -13.24
N LYS A 309 -24.94 9.57 -12.10
CA LYS A 309 -25.67 9.39 -10.84
C LYS A 309 -26.12 10.70 -10.17
N ALA A 310 -25.50 11.83 -10.51
CA ALA A 310 -25.88 13.13 -9.98
C ALA A 310 -27.01 13.78 -10.81
N ILE A 311 -27.17 13.37 -12.07
CA ILE A 311 -28.22 13.85 -12.98
C ILE A 311 -29.53 13.08 -12.78
N ARG A 312 -29.47 11.83 -12.30
CA ARG A 312 -30.63 10.99 -11.97
C ARG A 312 -31.06 11.20 -10.52
#